data_AF-A0A7Y0N351-F1
#
_entry.id   AF-A0A7Y0N351-F1
#
_cell.length_a   1.000
_cell.length_b   1.000
_cell.length_c   1.000
_cell.angle_alpha   90.00
_cell.angle_beta   90.00
_cell.angle_gamma   90.00
#
_symmetry.space_group_name_H-M   'P 1'
#
loop_
_entity.id
_entity.type
_entity.pdbx_description
1 polymer ?
#
loop_
_entity_poly.entity_id
_entity_poly.type
_entity_poly.pdbx_seq_one_letter_code
_entity_poly.pdbx_strand_id
1 'polypeptide(L)'
;VFVAGYNEQQLQDVIIETLKTVYRDVNNARVFIKQQQLLVSVQGYVVKPGEYTLPAGSNIQMFVYEAGGLRAGAQLDKMIVKRGDQNIEFDYKRFLDTGDNSQLPKLESLDVLFVPASPLVGNIEQEFDAAKLANSGDSADSARAIKVFGEVNAPGSFTYKPNTTLVDVVMRAGGVT
;
A
#
# COMPACT_ATOMS: atom_id res chain seq x y z
N VAL A 1 -16.08 20.57 -19.11
CA VAL A 1 -14.61 20.60 -19.29
C VAL A 1 -14.00 19.66 -18.27
N PHE A 2 -13.23 18.66 -18.71
CA PHE A 2 -12.43 17.82 -17.81
C PHE A 2 -11.06 18.47 -17.67
N VAL A 3 -10.59 18.68 -16.43
CA VAL A 3 -9.36 19.44 -16.13
C VAL A 3 -8.43 18.71 -15.16
N ALA A 4 -8.71 17.44 -14.83
CA ALA A 4 -7.80 16.66 -14.00
C ALA A 4 -6.46 16.44 -14.73
N GLY A 5 -5.36 16.63 -14.01
CA GLY A 5 -4.01 16.56 -14.56
C GLY A 5 -3.48 17.87 -15.16
N TYR A 6 -4.31 18.92 -15.26
CA TYR A 6 -3.85 20.22 -15.75
C TYR A 6 -3.11 21.00 -14.67
N ASN A 7 -2.08 21.74 -15.07
CA ASN A 7 -1.51 22.80 -14.24
C ASN A 7 -2.38 24.06 -14.25
N GLU A 8 -2.06 25.03 -13.40
CA GLU A 8 -2.88 26.24 -13.21
C GLU A 8 -3.08 27.04 -14.51
N GLN A 9 -2.03 27.16 -15.32
CA GLN A 9 -2.10 27.87 -16.60
C GLN A 9 -3.01 27.14 -17.59
N GLN A 10 -2.82 25.83 -17.77
CA GLN A 10 -3.64 25.00 -18.64
C GLN A 10 -5.12 25.02 -18.23
N LEU A 11 -5.38 24.97 -16.92
CA LEU A 11 -6.73 25.06 -16.37
C LEU A 11 -7.38 26.42 -16.69
N GLN A 12 -6.64 27.51 -16.50
CA GLN A 12 -7.13 28.85 -16.81
C GLN A 12 -7.42 28.99 -18.31
N ASP A 13 -6.49 28.59 -19.16
CA ASP A 13 -6.62 28.71 -20.62
C ASP A 13 -7.84 27.94 -21.12
N VAL A 14 -8.00 26.67 -20.75
CA VAL A 14 -9.11 25.83 -21.21
C VAL A 14 -10.46 26.35 -20.70
N ILE A 15 -10.53 26.86 -19.46
CA ILE A 15 -11.77 27.44 -18.93
C ILE A 15 -12.13 28.74 -19.66
N ILE A 16 -11.16 29.64 -19.88
CA ILE A 16 -11.38 30.90 -20.58
C ILE A 16 -11.77 30.66 -22.04
N GLU A 17 -11.12 29.72 -22.73
CA GLU A 17 -11.48 29.31 -24.09
C GLU A 17 -12.89 28.75 -24.16
N THR A 18 -13.28 27.91 -23.19
CA THR A 18 -14.64 27.38 -23.13
C THR A 18 -15.67 28.49 -22.91
N LEU A 19 -15.38 29.46 -22.02
CA LEU A 19 -16.28 30.59 -21.76
C LEU A 19 -16.49 31.49 -22.98
N LYS A 20 -15.47 31.66 -23.84
CA LYS A 20 -15.59 32.45 -25.09
C LYS A 20 -16.63 31.90 -26.06
N THR A 21 -17.00 30.61 -25.95
CA THR A 21 -18.05 30.02 -26.79
C THR A 21 -19.45 30.54 -26.44
N VAL A 22 -19.65 31.07 -25.23
CA VAL A 22 -20.94 31.56 -24.72
C VAL A 22 -20.92 33.06 -24.45
N TYR A 23 -19.81 33.62 -23.97
CA TYR A 23 -19.67 35.02 -23.58
C TYR A 23 -18.74 35.79 -24.51
N ARG A 24 -19.14 37.01 -24.89
CA ARG A 24 -18.37 37.88 -25.80
C ARG A 24 -17.17 38.56 -25.14
N ASP A 25 -17.26 38.87 -23.84
CA ASP A 25 -16.19 39.52 -23.09
C ASP A 25 -15.84 38.69 -21.85
N VAL A 26 -14.63 38.16 -21.84
CA VAL A 26 -14.05 37.38 -20.73
C VAL A 26 -12.72 37.96 -20.26
N ASN A 27 -12.36 39.19 -20.68
CA ASN A 27 -11.03 39.76 -20.42
C ASN A 27 -10.74 39.98 -18.93
N ASN A 28 -11.79 40.17 -18.13
CA ASN A 28 -11.69 40.35 -16.67
C ASN A 28 -12.00 39.06 -15.88
N ALA A 29 -12.28 37.94 -16.57
CA ALA A 29 -12.58 36.69 -15.90
C ALA A 29 -11.31 36.14 -15.22
N ARG A 30 -11.47 35.71 -13.97
CA ARG A 30 -10.39 35.10 -13.19
C ARG A 30 -10.83 33.72 -12.73
N VAL A 31 -9.93 32.76 -12.87
CA VAL A 31 -10.12 31.39 -12.42
C VAL A 31 -9.28 31.19 -11.16
N PHE A 32 -9.88 30.62 -10.12
CA PHE A 32 -9.20 30.33 -8.86
C PHE A 32 -9.45 28.89 -8.46
N ILE A 33 -8.40 28.19 -8.02
CA ILE A 33 -8.51 26.85 -7.46
C ILE A 33 -8.80 26.97 -5.97
N LYS A 34 -10.02 26.62 -5.55
CA LYS A 34 -10.39 26.63 -4.12
C LYS A 34 -9.61 25.61 -3.31
N GLN A 35 -9.41 24.42 -3.88
CA GLN A 35 -8.65 23.33 -3.27
C GLN A 35 -8.11 22.42 -4.37
N GLN A 36 -6.81 22.11 -4.30
CA GLN A 36 -6.19 21.13 -5.19
C GLN A 36 -6.30 19.75 -4.54
N GLN A 37 -6.72 18.77 -5.34
CA GLN A 37 -6.89 17.39 -4.92
C GLN A 37 -6.21 16.46 -5.91
N LEU A 38 -5.71 15.33 -5.41
CA LEU A 38 -5.14 14.25 -6.20
C LEU A 38 -6.20 13.17 -6.34
N LEU A 39 -6.64 12.92 -7.56
CA LEU A 39 -7.51 11.79 -7.89
C LEU A 39 -6.61 10.60 -8.23
N VAL A 40 -6.52 9.61 -7.35
CA VAL A 40 -5.62 8.45 -7.49
C VAL A 40 -6.40 7.16 -7.27
N SER A 41 -5.88 6.02 -7.73
CA SER A 41 -6.51 4.72 -7.48
C SER A 41 -5.51 3.70 -6.96
N VAL A 42 -5.98 2.77 -6.12
CA VAL A 42 -5.15 1.72 -5.51
C VAL A 42 -5.74 0.35 -5.81
N GLN A 43 -4.87 -0.58 -6.18
CA GLN A 43 -5.22 -1.92 -6.65
C GLN A 43 -4.28 -2.96 -6.03
N GLY A 44 -4.74 -4.21 -5.98
CA GLY A 44 -3.95 -5.34 -5.47
C GLY A 44 -4.13 -5.59 -3.97
N TYR A 45 -3.04 -5.96 -3.29
CA TYR A 45 -3.03 -6.47 -1.90
C TYR A 45 -3.16 -5.34 -0.85
N VAL A 46 -4.25 -4.59 -0.92
CA VAL A 46 -4.65 -3.55 0.05
C VAL A 46 -6.00 -3.86 0.66
N VAL A 47 -6.31 -3.34 1.85
CA VAL A 47 -7.58 -3.66 2.54
C VAL A 47 -8.78 -3.19 1.71
N LYS A 48 -8.74 -1.95 1.21
CA LYS A 48 -9.80 -1.32 0.41
C LYS A 48 -9.23 -0.83 -0.93
N PRO A 49 -9.26 -1.65 -2.00
CA PRO A 49 -8.97 -1.20 -3.34
C PRO A 49 -10.04 -0.21 -3.83
N GLY A 50 -9.66 0.77 -4.65
CA GLY A 50 -10.61 1.74 -5.20
C GLY A 50 -9.98 3.07 -5.61
N GLU A 51 -10.84 4.03 -5.95
CA GLU A 51 -10.46 5.40 -6.27
C GLU A 51 -10.55 6.29 -5.02
N TYR A 52 -9.62 7.22 -4.89
CA TYR A 52 -9.45 8.09 -3.74
C TYR A 52 -9.18 9.52 -4.19
N THR A 53 -9.75 10.47 -3.45
CA THR A 53 -9.47 11.90 -3.60
C THR A 53 -8.67 12.36 -2.40
N LEU A 54 -7.38 12.59 -2.61
CA LEU A 54 -6.45 12.98 -1.55
C LEU A 54 -6.18 14.49 -1.58
N PRO A 55 -5.85 15.13 -0.45
CA PRO A 55 -5.34 16.50 -0.43
C PRO A 55 -4.08 16.64 -1.30
N ALA A 56 -3.88 17.81 -1.90
CA ALA A 56 -2.62 18.12 -2.58
C ALA A 56 -1.41 17.95 -1.64
N GLY A 57 -0.33 17.39 -2.17
CA GLY A 57 0.88 17.06 -1.40
C GLY A 57 0.83 15.74 -0.63
N SER A 58 -0.27 14.97 -0.74
CA SER A 58 -0.33 13.62 -0.18
C SER A 58 0.74 12.72 -0.80
N ASN A 59 1.28 11.82 0.01
CA ASN A 59 2.32 10.85 -0.38
C ASN A 59 1.77 9.42 -0.37
N ILE A 60 2.61 8.46 -0.75
CA ILE A 60 2.26 7.03 -0.77
C ILE A 60 1.81 6.54 0.62
N GLN A 61 2.40 7.03 1.71
CA GLN A 61 2.01 6.67 3.07
C GLN A 61 0.55 7.01 3.37
N MET A 62 0.17 8.26 3.11
CA MET A 62 -1.21 8.71 3.30
C MET A 62 -2.16 7.92 2.40
N PHE A 63 -1.74 7.62 1.17
CA PHE A 63 -2.57 6.85 0.26
C PHE A 63 -2.83 5.42 0.76
N VAL A 64 -1.78 4.72 1.21
CA VAL A 64 -1.90 3.38 1.80
C VAL A 64 -2.76 3.42 3.07
N TYR A 65 -2.64 4.46 3.89
CA TYR A 65 -3.48 4.65 5.07
C TYR A 65 -4.97 4.77 4.71
N GLU A 66 -5.31 5.60 3.71
CA GLU A 66 -6.69 5.76 3.21
C GLU A 66 -7.24 4.45 2.59
N ALA A 67 -6.36 3.64 1.99
CA ALA A 67 -6.68 2.29 1.54
C ALA A 67 -6.93 1.28 2.67
N GLY A 68 -6.83 1.70 3.94
CA GLY A 68 -6.97 0.85 5.12
C GLY A 68 -5.74 0.01 5.43
N GLY A 69 -4.59 0.33 4.84
CA GLY A 69 -3.36 -0.43 4.96
C GLY A 69 -3.19 -1.54 3.93
N LEU A 70 -2.04 -2.20 4.02
CA LEU A 70 -1.68 -3.33 3.16
C LEU A 70 -2.19 -4.64 3.75
N ARG A 71 -2.57 -5.60 2.91
CA ARG A 71 -2.94 -6.95 3.37
C ARG A 71 -1.71 -7.76 3.74
N ALA A 72 -1.90 -8.73 4.63
CA ALA A 72 -0.89 -9.76 4.87
C ALA A 72 -0.54 -10.44 3.53
N GLY A 73 0.77 -10.54 3.24
CA GLY A 73 1.22 -11.07 1.97
C GLY A 73 1.38 -10.03 0.85
N ALA A 74 1.25 -8.74 1.10
CA ALA A 74 1.65 -7.71 0.14
C ALA A 74 3.16 -7.74 -0.13
N GLN A 75 3.56 -7.59 -1.40
CA GLN A 75 4.96 -7.46 -1.80
C GLN A 75 5.43 -6.00 -1.71
N LEU A 76 6.10 -5.66 -0.62
CA LEU A 76 6.49 -4.29 -0.30
C LEU A 76 7.69 -3.77 -1.11
N ASP A 77 8.58 -4.65 -1.52
CA ASP A 77 9.83 -4.30 -2.22
C ASP A 77 9.65 -4.04 -3.72
N LYS A 78 8.45 -4.33 -4.27
CA LYS A 78 8.12 -4.19 -5.70
C LYS A 78 6.78 -3.51 -5.94
N MET A 79 6.45 -2.51 -5.13
CA MET A 79 5.25 -1.71 -5.35
C MET A 79 5.41 -0.86 -6.62
N ILE A 80 4.30 -0.58 -7.31
CA ILE A 80 4.34 0.11 -8.61
C ILE A 80 3.38 1.29 -8.59
N VAL A 81 3.85 2.48 -8.97
CA VAL A 81 2.99 3.57 -9.41
C VAL A 81 2.87 3.52 -10.92
N LYS A 82 1.66 3.33 -11.44
CA LYS A 82 1.38 3.42 -12.88
C LYS A 82 0.92 4.83 -13.22
N ARG A 83 1.60 5.47 -14.17
CA ARG A 83 1.34 6.84 -14.63
C ARG A 83 1.25 6.84 -16.14
N GLY A 84 0.03 6.82 -16.67
CA GLY A 84 -0.18 6.57 -18.10
C GLY A 84 0.48 5.25 -18.52
N ASP A 85 1.43 5.32 -19.45
CA ASP A 85 2.19 4.16 -19.94
C ASP A 85 3.46 3.85 -19.12
N GLN A 86 3.76 4.65 -18.10
CA GLN A 86 4.95 4.46 -17.26
C GLN A 86 4.63 3.63 -16.03
N ASN A 87 5.50 2.66 -15.72
CA ASN A 87 5.49 1.91 -14.47
C ASN A 87 6.71 2.33 -13.65
N ILE A 88 6.48 2.93 -12.50
CA ILE A 88 7.50 3.36 -11.56
C ILE A 88 7.52 2.35 -10.41
N GLU A 89 8.42 1.38 -10.48
CA GLU A 89 8.66 0.42 -9.39
C GLU A 89 9.46 1.08 -8.26
N PHE A 90 9.10 0.79 -7.02
CA PHE A 90 9.78 1.30 -5.83
C PHE A 90 9.70 0.34 -4.65
N ASP A 91 10.69 0.44 -3.76
CA ASP A 91 10.80 -0.37 -2.55
C ASP A 91 10.20 0.39 -1.36
N TYR A 92 8.94 0.05 -1.05
CA TYR A 92 8.25 0.60 0.12
C TYR A 92 8.80 0.02 1.42
N LYS A 93 9.33 -1.21 1.42
CA LYS A 93 9.95 -1.82 2.60
C LYS A 93 11.16 -1.00 3.05
N ARG A 94 11.99 -0.56 2.11
CA ARG A 94 13.15 0.29 2.42
C ARG A 94 12.74 1.60 3.09
N PHE A 95 11.63 2.20 2.68
CA PHE A 95 11.07 3.34 3.41
C PHE A 95 10.68 2.95 4.84
N LEU A 96 10.01 1.82 5.05
CA LEU A 96 9.61 1.38 6.40
C LEU A 96 10.82 1.09 7.29
N ASP A 97 11.90 0.57 6.72
CA ASP A 97 13.14 0.25 7.43
C ASP A 97 13.94 1.52 7.80
N THR A 98 13.86 2.59 6.98
CA THR A 98 14.75 3.76 7.09
C THR A 98 14.06 5.07 7.49
N GLY A 99 12.75 5.18 7.25
CA GLY A 99 11.98 6.43 7.34
C GLY A 99 12.31 7.46 6.24
N ASP A 100 13.14 7.13 5.25
CA ASP A 100 13.57 8.06 4.22
C ASP A 100 12.50 8.26 3.13
N ASN A 101 11.80 9.38 3.20
CA ASN A 101 10.76 9.75 2.23
C ASN A 101 11.28 9.92 0.79
N SER A 102 12.59 10.11 0.58
CA SER A 102 13.15 10.22 -0.77
C SER A 102 13.11 8.90 -1.56
N GLN A 103 12.89 7.78 -0.87
CA GLN A 103 12.69 6.47 -1.49
C GLN A 103 11.29 6.30 -2.10
N LEU A 104 10.35 7.20 -1.80
CA LEU A 104 8.97 7.11 -2.27
C LEU A 104 8.74 8.03 -3.49
N PRO A 105 8.10 7.52 -4.56
CA PRO A 105 7.71 8.35 -5.69
C PRO A 105 6.66 9.39 -5.25
N LYS A 106 6.71 10.57 -5.88
CA LYS A 106 5.67 11.58 -5.71
C LYS A 106 4.40 11.14 -6.43
N LEU A 107 3.26 11.30 -5.75
CA LEU A 107 1.95 11.05 -6.33
C LEU A 107 1.50 12.22 -7.21
N GLU A 108 0.94 11.89 -8.35
CA GLU A 108 0.29 12.79 -9.29
C GLU A 108 -1.17 12.35 -9.52
N SER A 109 -2.00 13.27 -10.00
CA SER A 109 -3.37 12.93 -10.37
C SER A 109 -3.37 11.88 -11.48
N LEU A 110 -4.30 10.94 -11.37
CA LEU A 110 -4.51 9.77 -12.22
C LEU A 110 -3.48 8.65 -12.04
N ASP A 111 -2.60 8.75 -11.05
CA ASP A 111 -1.72 7.65 -10.68
C ASP A 111 -2.52 6.45 -10.14
N VAL A 112 -2.06 5.24 -10.49
CA VAL A 112 -2.54 3.97 -9.95
C VAL A 112 -1.45 3.35 -9.10
N LEU A 113 -1.66 3.22 -7.79
CA LEU A 113 -0.81 2.44 -6.92
C LEU A 113 -1.20 0.96 -7.02
N PHE A 114 -0.30 0.13 -7.55
CA PHE A 114 -0.48 -1.31 -7.64
C PHE A 114 0.39 -2.02 -6.59
N VAL A 115 -0.25 -2.82 -5.75
CA VAL A 115 0.40 -3.60 -4.69
C VAL A 115 0.36 -5.09 -5.05
N PRO A 116 1.51 -5.71 -5.41
CA PRO A 116 1.56 -7.11 -5.78
C PRO A 116 1.35 -8.03 -4.58
N ALA A 117 0.99 -9.29 -4.87
CA ALA A 117 1.11 -10.39 -3.93
C ALA A 117 2.58 -10.76 -3.75
N SER A 118 2.99 -11.11 -2.53
CA SER A 118 4.26 -11.79 -2.30
C SER A 118 4.20 -13.18 -2.95
N PRO A 119 5.26 -13.61 -3.66
CA PRO A 119 5.34 -14.96 -4.23
C PRO A 119 5.13 -16.07 -3.19
N LEU A 120 5.40 -15.78 -1.92
CA LEU A 120 5.25 -16.72 -0.80
C LEU A 120 3.80 -16.98 -0.40
N VAL A 121 2.84 -16.13 -0.80
CA VAL A 121 1.42 -16.29 -0.45
C VAL A 121 0.78 -17.46 -1.19
N GLY A 122 1.38 -17.94 -2.28
CA GLY A 122 0.74 -18.94 -3.14
C GLY A 122 -0.63 -18.47 -3.66
N ASN A 123 -1.43 -19.39 -4.23
CA ASN A 123 -2.72 -19.03 -4.82
C ASN A 123 -3.86 -18.84 -3.79
N ILE A 124 -3.56 -18.79 -2.50
CA ILE A 124 -4.56 -18.76 -1.43
C ILE A 124 -4.17 -17.65 -0.44
N GLU A 125 -4.89 -16.53 -0.45
CA GLU A 125 -4.87 -15.60 0.68
C GLU A 125 -5.29 -16.39 1.93
N GLN A 126 -4.34 -16.76 2.79
CA GLN A 126 -4.65 -17.32 4.08
C GLN A 126 -5.00 -16.17 5.03
N GLU A 127 -6.28 -16.10 5.42
CA GLU A 127 -6.67 -15.26 6.54
C GLU A 127 -5.87 -15.70 7.77
N PHE A 128 -5.07 -14.79 8.34
CA PHE A 128 -4.24 -15.08 9.50
C PHE A 128 -5.16 -15.32 10.70
N ASP A 129 -5.52 -16.59 10.91
CA ASP A 129 -6.25 -17.03 12.07
C ASP A 129 -5.24 -17.56 13.10
N ALA A 130 -4.90 -16.70 14.05
CA ALA A 130 -3.97 -17.02 15.14
C ALA A 130 -4.43 -18.21 16.01
N ALA A 131 -5.70 -18.62 15.92
CA ALA A 131 -6.23 -19.80 16.59
C ALA A 131 -6.05 -21.07 15.76
N LYS A 132 -6.13 -21.00 14.42
CA LYS A 132 -5.78 -22.13 13.53
C LYS A 132 -4.28 -22.40 13.53
N LEU A 133 -3.46 -21.34 13.53
CA LEU A 133 -2.01 -21.44 13.67
C LEU A 133 -1.54 -21.91 15.05
N ALA A 134 -2.33 -21.65 16.10
CA ALA A 134 -2.04 -22.21 17.43
C ALA A 134 -2.18 -23.74 17.48
N ASN A 135 -2.84 -24.34 16.48
CA ASN A 135 -2.89 -25.80 16.29
C ASN A 135 -1.91 -26.29 15.20
N SER A 136 -1.20 -25.36 14.55
CA SER A 136 -0.09 -25.67 13.62
C SER A 136 1.18 -25.85 14.44
N GLY A 137 1.65 -27.09 14.54
CA GLY A 137 2.85 -27.45 15.29
C GLY A 137 2.68 -28.82 15.92
N ASP A 138 3.61 -29.18 16.80
CA ASP A 138 3.63 -30.50 17.43
C ASP A 138 3.01 -30.50 18.83
N SER A 139 2.34 -29.43 19.23
CA SER A 139 1.66 -29.32 20.52
C SER A 139 0.23 -29.84 20.47
N ALA A 140 -0.03 -30.90 21.23
CA ALA A 140 -1.39 -31.35 21.57
C ALA A 140 -1.91 -30.77 22.91
N ASP A 141 -1.02 -30.21 23.74
CA ASP A 141 -1.33 -29.63 25.05
C ASP A 141 -0.98 -28.13 25.08
N SER A 142 -1.99 -27.28 25.18
CA SER A 142 -1.83 -25.82 25.22
C SER A 142 -1.17 -25.32 26.51
N ALA A 143 -1.21 -26.08 27.62
CA ALA A 143 -0.69 -25.64 28.91
C ALA A 143 0.85 -25.57 28.96
N ARG A 144 1.54 -26.21 28.02
CA ARG A 144 3.01 -26.23 27.91
C ARG A 144 3.49 -25.90 26.49
N ALA A 145 2.77 -25.04 25.79
CA ALA A 145 3.14 -24.64 24.43
C ALA A 145 3.96 -23.35 24.42
N ILE A 146 4.98 -23.29 23.56
CA ILE A 146 5.67 -22.06 23.17
C ILE A 146 5.05 -21.56 21.87
N LYS A 147 4.55 -20.33 21.86
CA LYS A 147 3.94 -19.71 20.67
C LYS A 147 4.98 -18.89 19.91
N VAL A 148 5.13 -19.16 18.61
CA VAL A 148 6.06 -18.48 17.70
C VAL A 148 5.27 -17.80 16.59
N PHE A 149 5.58 -16.53 16.36
CA PHE A 149 4.94 -15.68 15.34
C PHE A 149 5.93 -14.62 14.84
N GLY A 150 5.64 -14.00 13.69
CA GLY A 150 6.49 -12.97 13.06
C GLY A 150 7.30 -13.50 11.88
N GLU A 151 8.49 -12.92 11.67
CA GLU A 151 9.44 -13.24 10.59
C GLU A 151 10.15 -14.59 10.81
N VAL A 152 9.38 -15.66 10.70
CA VAL A 152 9.86 -17.04 10.71
C VAL A 152 9.18 -17.83 9.59
N ASN A 153 9.85 -18.86 9.09
CA ASN A 153 9.37 -19.64 7.96
C ASN A 153 8.05 -20.37 8.25
N ALA A 154 7.82 -20.82 9.48
CA ALA A 154 6.62 -21.52 9.91
C ALA A 154 6.16 -21.07 11.32
N PRO A 155 5.31 -20.04 11.40
CA PRO A 155 4.63 -19.65 12.65
C PRO A 155 3.79 -20.80 13.23
N GLY A 156 3.74 -20.94 14.55
CA GLY A 156 3.02 -22.06 15.17
C GLY A 156 3.21 -22.19 16.68
N SER A 157 2.60 -23.23 17.26
CA SER A 157 2.73 -23.58 18.67
C SER A 157 3.51 -24.88 18.84
N PHE A 158 4.59 -24.81 19.61
CA PHE A 158 5.56 -25.90 19.76
C PHE A 158 5.58 -26.42 21.19
N THR A 159 5.63 -27.75 21.34
CA THR A 159 5.68 -28.39 22.66
C THR A 159 6.94 -27.97 23.41
N TYR A 160 6.78 -27.47 24.63
CA TYR A 160 7.87 -27.30 25.58
C TYR A 160 8.29 -28.64 26.17
N LYS A 161 9.58 -28.93 26.10
CA LYS A 161 10.24 -30.04 26.79
C LYS A 161 11.29 -29.47 27.76
N PRO A 162 11.54 -30.10 28.92
CA PRO A 162 12.70 -29.78 29.73
C PRO A 162 13.96 -29.85 28.84
N ASN A 163 14.74 -28.76 28.78
CA ASN A 163 15.87 -28.50 27.88
C ASN A 163 15.56 -27.90 26.49
N THR A 164 14.31 -27.49 26.22
CA THR A 164 14.01 -26.73 24.98
C THR A 164 14.69 -25.37 25.03
N THR A 165 15.54 -25.07 24.05
CA THR A 165 16.15 -23.76 23.89
C THR A 165 15.37 -22.89 22.90
N LEU A 166 15.63 -21.57 22.91
CA LEU A 166 15.06 -20.67 21.91
C LEU A 166 15.48 -21.05 20.48
N VAL A 167 16.73 -21.51 20.31
CA VAL A 167 17.26 -21.94 19.01
C VAL A 167 16.47 -23.15 18.50
N ASP A 168 16.17 -24.12 19.35
CA ASP A 168 15.38 -25.30 18.96
C ASP A 168 13.99 -24.91 18.46
N VAL A 169 13.38 -23.93 19.12
CA VAL A 169 12.04 -23.43 18.77
C VAL A 169 12.08 -22.69 17.43
N VAL A 170 13.08 -21.85 17.18
CA VAL A 170 13.26 -21.15 15.90
C VAL A 170 13.55 -22.13 14.77
N MET A 171 14.39 -23.15 15.01
CA MET A 171 14.67 -24.21 14.03
C MET A 171 13.42 -25.04 13.71
N ARG A 172 12.58 -25.34 14.71
CA ARG A 172 11.29 -26.01 14.51
C ARG A 172 10.28 -25.14 13.76
N ALA A 173 10.38 -23.83 13.89
CA ALA A 173 9.68 -22.85 13.06
C ALA A 173 10.32 -22.66 11.67
N GLY A 174 11.28 -23.50 11.29
CA GLY A 174 11.93 -23.45 9.98
C GLY A 174 12.95 -22.33 9.81
N GLY A 175 13.35 -21.62 10.88
CA GLY A 175 14.27 -20.49 10.81
C GLY A 175 13.58 -19.13 10.62
N VAL A 176 14.38 -18.06 10.59
CA VAL A 176 13.92 -16.68 10.34
C VAL A 176 13.82 -16.37 8.84
N THR A 177 12.95 -15.43 8.47
CA THR A 177 12.80 -14.91 7.10
C THR A 177 13.53 -13.59 6.88
#